data_AF-A0A7W6H4D2-F1
#
_entry.id   AF-A0A7W6H4D2-F1
#
_cell.length_a   1.000
_cell.length_b   1.000
_cell.length_c   1.000
_cell.angle_alpha   90.00
_cell.angle_beta   90.00
_cell.angle_gamma   90.00
#
_symmetry.space_group_name_H-M   'P 1'
#
loop_
_entity.id
_entity.type
_entity.pdbx_description
1 polymer ?
#
loop_
_entity_poly.entity_id
_entity_poly.type
_entity_poly.pdbx_seq_one_letter_code
_entity_poly.pdbx_strand_id
1 'polypeptide(L)'
;MIATISGVVGGGTIGASATATGTITNDDTAPVTPPPTTQPPTTQPPLTNGTPGNDTLAAGNSTTPVFGGGGADQITATPDAGSTAQLYGGSGFADPNDAGDTISVSGAGSAIIFGNGGDDVIVFNSTGTASIFGGVGNDQVIITNNSANQITAGPGDDAIQINGNGNNLVLGGSTITDPNDGADRITIVGNGNNVVYANGGDDVIVFTGTGANTVFGGVGNDNITGGSGADRIIAGPGSNVITGGAGADRFVHSVGGQDIITDFNFAAGDRIELGGQPYAFTQTSDGNTAILIGQGGVIVLQGITPGTLTADIFA
;
A
#
# COMPACT_ATOMS: atom_id res chain seq x y z
N MET A 1 -24.27 -34.33 40.39
CA MET A 1 -23.78 -34.77 41.72
C MET A 1 -23.33 -33.50 42.44
N ILE A 2 -23.97 -33.20 43.55
CA ILE A 2 -23.83 -31.98 44.36
C ILE A 2 -22.57 -32.09 45.22
N ALA A 3 -21.81 -31.00 45.35
CA ALA A 3 -21.08 -30.67 46.58
C ALA A 3 -20.66 -29.19 46.61
N THR A 4 -21.51 -28.36 47.20
CA THR A 4 -21.15 -27.12 47.89
C THR A 4 -20.38 -27.44 49.18
N ILE A 5 -19.29 -26.73 49.47
CA ILE A 5 -18.84 -26.46 50.85
C ILE A 5 -18.46 -24.98 50.97
N SER A 6 -18.96 -24.39 52.05
CA SER A 6 -18.89 -23.00 52.50
C SER A 6 -17.77 -22.83 53.54
N GLY A 7 -17.12 -21.66 53.59
CA GLY A 7 -16.76 -21.02 54.87
C GLY A 7 -15.32 -20.52 55.15
N VAL A 8 -15.16 -19.19 55.06
CA VAL A 8 -14.57 -18.23 56.07
C VAL A 8 -13.04 -18.08 56.31
N VAL A 9 -12.54 -16.90 55.87
CA VAL A 9 -11.71 -15.82 56.48
C VAL A 9 -10.31 -16.07 57.11
N GLY A 10 -9.34 -15.23 56.67
CA GLY A 10 -8.11 -14.82 57.37
C GLY A 10 -6.97 -14.60 56.37
N GLY A 11 -6.59 -13.38 55.97
CA GLY A 11 -5.76 -12.46 56.76
C GLY A 11 -4.27 -12.83 56.63
N GLY A 12 -3.53 -12.22 55.70
CA GLY A 12 -2.07 -12.43 55.61
C GLY A 12 -1.45 -12.11 54.25
N THR A 13 -0.51 -11.18 54.26
CA THR A 13 0.26 -10.58 53.17
C THR A 13 1.14 -11.54 52.35
N ILE A 14 1.19 -11.31 51.04
CA ILE A 14 2.23 -11.76 50.09
C ILE A 14 2.49 -10.51 49.23
N GLY A 15 3.62 -9.81 49.29
CA GLY A 15 4.96 -10.31 48.98
C GLY A 15 5.26 -10.06 47.50
N ALA A 16 5.21 -8.79 47.04
CA ALA A 16 5.71 -8.40 45.72
C ALA A 16 7.02 -7.64 45.90
N SER A 17 8.06 -8.25 45.34
CA SER A 17 9.44 -7.80 45.23
C SER A 17 9.55 -6.51 44.39
N ALA A 18 10.55 -5.70 44.76
CA ALA A 18 11.12 -4.50 44.13
C ALA A 18 11.10 -4.50 42.59
N THR A 19 11.12 -3.38 41.85
CA THR A 19 11.82 -2.08 41.96
C THR A 19 11.24 -1.25 40.79
N ALA A 20 10.93 0.04 40.86
CA ALA A 20 11.90 1.12 40.80
C ALA A 20 11.21 2.45 41.15
N THR A 21 11.87 3.20 42.03
CA THR A 21 11.61 4.59 42.35
C THR A 21 12.13 5.49 41.23
N GLY A 22 11.22 6.25 40.60
CA GLY A 22 11.55 7.38 39.74
C GLY A 22 10.47 8.44 39.92
N THR A 23 10.83 9.52 40.61
CA THR A 23 9.96 10.60 41.06
C THR A 23 9.44 11.46 39.92
N ILE A 24 8.12 11.69 39.93
CA ILE A 24 7.41 12.74 39.19
C ILE A 24 7.65 14.07 39.91
N THR A 25 8.04 15.12 39.18
CA THR A 25 7.79 16.51 39.59
C THR A 25 7.30 17.31 38.39
N ASN A 26 5.97 17.43 38.26
CA ASN A 26 5.34 18.60 37.65
C ASN A 26 5.07 19.57 38.81
N ASP A 27 5.78 20.70 38.82
CA ASP A 27 5.44 21.83 39.66
C ASP A 27 5.41 23.08 38.76
N ASP A 28 4.20 23.49 38.39
CA ASP A 28 3.90 24.84 37.94
C ASP A 28 2.74 25.39 38.77
N THR A 29 3.06 26.17 39.82
CA THR A 29 2.23 27.30 40.27
C THR A 29 3.05 28.41 41.00
N ALA A 30 3.59 29.37 40.21
CA ALA A 30 3.83 30.82 40.49
C ALA A 30 4.91 31.28 41.52
N PRO A 31 5.41 32.57 41.51
CA PRO A 31 5.49 33.63 40.49
C PRO A 31 6.92 34.22 40.24
N VAL A 32 7.03 35.06 39.21
CA VAL A 32 8.19 35.76 38.57
C VAL A 32 9.24 36.52 39.44
N THR A 33 10.51 36.34 39.08
CA THR A 33 11.61 37.36 39.11
C THR A 33 12.50 37.24 37.84
N PRO A 34 12.95 38.33 37.17
CA PRO A 34 13.69 38.28 35.88
C PRO A 34 15.24 38.16 36.03
N PRO A 35 15.98 37.87 34.93
CA PRO A 35 17.15 36.95 34.91
C PRO A 35 18.52 37.65 34.85
N PRO A 36 19.66 36.92 34.97
CA PRO A 36 20.40 36.42 33.79
C PRO A 36 21.06 35.03 34.08
N THR A 37 21.41 34.12 33.16
CA THR A 37 22.08 34.17 31.85
C THR A 37 21.84 32.84 31.11
N THR A 38 21.52 32.90 29.82
CA THR A 38 21.82 31.92 28.76
C THR A 38 22.11 30.47 29.20
N GLN A 39 21.08 29.68 29.46
CA GLN A 39 21.18 28.24 29.21
C GLN A 39 21.15 28.06 27.68
N PRO A 40 22.19 27.49 27.05
CA PRO A 40 22.06 27.05 25.66
C PRO A 40 20.86 26.10 25.59
N PRO A 41 20.11 26.01 24.49
CA PRO A 41 19.11 24.95 24.36
C PRO A 41 19.83 23.65 24.64
N THR A 42 19.50 23.01 25.77
CA THR A 42 19.92 21.66 26.04
C THR A 42 19.28 20.87 24.92
N THR A 43 20.10 20.46 23.96
CA THR A 43 19.73 19.49 22.93
C THR A 43 19.37 18.23 23.70
N GLN A 44 18.10 18.14 24.10
CA GLN A 44 17.48 16.89 24.47
C GLN A 44 17.84 15.94 23.33
N PRO A 45 18.41 14.75 23.62
CA PRO A 45 18.56 13.73 22.59
C PRO A 45 17.20 13.63 21.88
N PRO A 46 17.17 13.55 20.53
CA PRO A 46 15.90 13.41 19.84
C PRO A 46 15.13 12.28 20.53
N LEU A 47 13.89 12.58 20.93
CA LEU A 47 13.01 11.56 21.46
C LEU A 47 12.99 10.43 20.43
N THR A 48 13.37 9.23 20.85
CA THR A 48 13.28 8.08 19.97
C THR A 48 11.84 7.59 19.86
N ASN A 49 10.99 7.92 20.84
CA ASN A 49 9.56 7.67 20.81
C ASN A 49 8.83 8.94 21.26
N GLY A 50 7.70 9.27 20.63
CA GLY A 50 6.83 10.35 21.09
C GLY A 50 5.84 9.89 22.17
N THR A 51 4.88 10.76 22.42
CA THR A 51 3.93 10.76 23.53
C THR A 51 2.52 10.96 22.98
N PRO A 52 1.47 10.97 23.81
CA PRO A 52 0.18 11.45 23.33
C PRO A 52 0.26 12.93 22.92
N GLY A 53 -0.17 13.25 21.71
CA GLY A 53 -0.08 14.56 21.08
C GLY A 53 0.58 14.46 19.70
N ASN A 54 0.71 15.60 19.01
CA ASN A 54 1.40 15.65 17.72
C ASN A 54 2.89 15.95 17.95
N ASP A 55 3.73 14.97 17.71
CA ASP A 55 5.16 14.98 17.95
C ASP A 55 5.98 15.14 16.66
N THR A 56 7.24 15.55 16.80
CA THR A 56 8.20 15.58 15.69
C THR A 56 9.47 14.84 16.11
N LEU A 57 9.75 13.74 15.44
CA LEU A 57 10.76 12.76 15.79
C LEU A 57 11.83 12.68 14.71
N ALA A 58 13.09 12.70 15.14
CA ALA A 58 14.25 12.53 14.27
C ALA A 58 14.99 11.25 14.67
N ALA A 59 14.65 10.15 14.00
CA ALA A 59 15.23 8.82 14.22
C ALA A 59 16.70 8.72 13.77
N GLY A 60 17.13 9.59 12.85
CA GLY A 60 18.48 9.53 12.28
C GLY A 60 18.78 8.14 11.69
N ASN A 61 19.96 7.60 11.98
CA ASN A 61 20.35 6.24 11.57
C ASN A 61 19.97 5.14 12.57
N SER A 62 19.03 5.41 13.48
CA SER A 62 18.61 4.45 14.51
C SER A 62 18.13 3.13 13.88
N THR A 63 18.56 2.03 14.47
CA THR A 63 18.09 0.67 14.16
C THR A 63 17.11 0.13 15.20
N THR A 64 16.88 0.89 16.29
CA THR A 64 15.82 0.57 17.25
C THR A 64 14.49 1.10 16.74
N PRO A 65 13.37 0.44 17.08
CA PRO A 65 12.04 0.97 16.82
C PRO A 65 11.86 2.42 17.31
N VAL A 66 11.19 3.21 16.48
CA VAL A 66 10.75 4.59 16.75
C VAL A 66 9.23 4.62 16.62
N PHE A 67 8.56 5.05 17.68
CA PHE A 67 7.09 5.12 17.75
C PHE A 67 6.67 6.59 17.82
N GLY A 68 5.73 7.02 16.98
CA GLY A 68 5.15 8.37 17.04
C GLY A 68 4.43 8.58 18.36
N GLY A 69 3.51 7.69 18.70
CA GLY A 69 2.78 7.77 19.95
C GLY A 69 1.30 7.71 19.67
N GLY A 70 0.56 8.75 20.01
CA GLY A 70 -0.80 8.86 19.51
C GLY A 70 -1.13 10.31 19.23
N GLY A 71 -1.76 10.60 18.11
CA GLY A 71 -1.79 11.95 17.55
C GLY A 71 -1.25 11.93 16.13
N ALA A 72 -1.11 13.10 15.52
CA ALA A 72 -0.57 13.21 14.17
C ALA A 72 0.89 13.63 14.23
N ASP A 73 1.79 12.68 14.03
CA ASP A 73 3.22 12.77 14.25
C ASP A 73 4.02 12.96 12.95
N GLN A 74 5.22 13.50 13.09
CA GLN A 74 6.17 13.63 12.00
C GLN A 74 7.45 12.87 12.31
N ILE A 75 7.73 11.81 11.57
CA ILE A 75 8.89 10.94 11.80
C ILE A 75 9.86 11.05 10.64
N THR A 76 11.12 11.36 10.94
CA THR A 76 12.20 11.42 9.93
C THR A 76 13.31 10.42 10.24
N ALA A 77 13.75 9.66 9.24
CA ALA A 77 14.83 8.68 9.37
C ALA A 77 15.84 8.76 8.22
N THR A 78 17.10 8.49 8.55
CA THR A 78 18.25 8.45 7.64
C THR A 78 19.11 7.19 7.86
N PRO A 79 18.56 5.97 7.69
CA PRO A 79 19.31 4.74 7.92
C PRO A 79 20.59 4.67 7.06
N ASP A 80 21.68 4.21 7.67
CA ASP A 80 22.95 3.97 7.00
C ASP A 80 22.88 2.73 6.09
N ALA A 81 23.80 2.64 5.12
CA ALA A 81 23.90 1.48 4.24
C ALA A 81 24.01 0.17 5.05
N GLY A 82 23.17 -0.81 4.71
CA GLY A 82 23.10 -2.09 5.42
C GLY A 82 22.31 -2.07 6.74
N SER A 83 21.80 -0.91 7.16
CA SER A 83 20.90 -0.78 8.31
C SER A 83 19.44 -0.77 7.87
N THR A 84 18.53 -1.11 8.78
CA THR A 84 17.09 -1.03 8.58
C THR A 84 16.45 -0.22 9.69
N ALA A 85 15.81 0.90 9.35
CA ALA A 85 15.00 1.66 10.27
C ALA A 85 13.67 0.94 10.52
N GLN A 86 13.12 1.05 11.74
CA GLN A 86 11.81 0.50 12.11
C GLN A 86 10.96 1.65 12.65
N LEU A 87 9.95 2.05 11.90
CA LEU A 87 9.15 3.25 12.16
C LEU A 87 7.68 2.88 12.31
N TYR A 88 7.04 3.44 13.31
CA TYR A 88 5.63 3.26 13.63
C TYR A 88 5.03 4.64 13.84
N GLY A 89 3.97 4.97 13.10
CA GLY A 89 3.18 6.17 13.33
C GLY A 89 2.59 6.17 14.74
N GLY A 90 1.91 5.09 15.10
CA GLY A 90 1.32 4.95 16.43
C GLY A 90 2.18 4.31 17.51
N SER A 91 1.50 3.89 18.57
CA SER A 91 2.12 3.41 19.82
C SER A 91 2.62 1.96 19.74
N GLY A 92 2.45 1.29 18.59
CA GLY A 92 2.78 -0.13 18.44
C GLY A 92 2.66 -0.66 17.02
N PHE A 93 2.75 -1.98 16.88
CA PHE A 93 2.62 -2.66 15.58
C PHE A 93 1.24 -2.52 14.94
N ALA A 94 0.20 -2.41 15.77
CA ALA A 94 -1.18 -2.25 15.34
C ALA A 94 -1.81 -1.21 16.25
N ASP A 95 -2.13 -0.06 15.70
CA ASP A 95 -2.82 1.01 16.38
C ASP A 95 -3.88 1.64 15.45
N PRO A 96 -4.98 0.92 15.16
CA PRO A 96 -5.91 1.32 14.10
C PRO A 96 -6.76 2.55 14.46
N ASN A 97 -6.61 3.12 15.66
CA ASN A 97 -7.36 4.30 16.11
C ASN A 97 -6.47 5.51 16.29
N ASP A 98 -5.24 5.47 15.76
CA ASP A 98 -4.38 6.63 15.75
C ASP A 98 -4.85 7.68 14.74
N ALA A 99 -4.23 8.86 14.78
CA ALA A 99 -4.42 9.88 13.75
C ALA A 99 -3.33 9.77 12.68
N GLY A 100 -3.60 10.34 11.51
CA GLY A 100 -2.68 10.23 10.38
C GLY A 100 -1.34 10.94 10.61
N ASP A 101 -0.27 10.25 10.23
CA ASP A 101 1.12 10.61 10.45
C ASP A 101 1.83 11.02 9.16
N THR A 102 3.01 11.63 9.30
CA THR A 102 3.92 11.86 8.18
C THR A 102 5.26 11.20 8.46
N ILE A 103 5.61 10.18 7.67
CA ILE A 103 6.85 9.42 7.82
C ILE A 103 7.74 9.63 6.60
N SER A 104 8.94 10.16 6.81
CA SER A 104 9.91 10.45 5.75
C SER A 104 11.23 9.72 5.98
N VAL A 105 11.62 8.87 5.02
CA VAL A 105 12.89 8.12 5.08
C VAL A 105 13.79 8.49 3.92
N SER A 106 15.03 8.82 4.23
CA SER A 106 16.09 9.06 3.25
C SER A 106 17.37 8.31 3.67
N GLY A 107 18.51 8.59 3.03
CA GLY A 107 19.76 7.91 3.36
C GLY A 107 20.02 6.70 2.46
N ALA A 108 20.78 5.74 2.99
CA ALA A 108 21.34 4.64 2.20
C ALA A 108 20.83 3.24 2.60
N GLY A 109 20.14 3.14 3.73
CA GLY A 109 19.61 1.90 4.29
C GLY A 109 18.16 1.60 3.92
N SER A 110 17.64 0.52 4.47
CA SER A 110 16.25 0.07 4.28
C SER A 110 15.34 0.60 5.39
N ALA A 111 14.02 0.42 5.25
CA ALA A 111 13.06 0.65 6.34
C ALA A 111 11.92 -0.36 6.35
N ILE A 112 11.40 -0.60 7.55
CA ILE A 112 10.08 -1.16 7.79
C ILE A 112 9.25 -0.04 8.39
N ILE A 113 8.11 0.27 7.77
CA ILE A 113 7.28 1.42 8.11
C ILE A 113 5.85 0.92 8.34
N PHE A 114 5.26 1.32 9.45
CA PHE A 114 3.83 1.16 9.74
C PHE A 114 3.24 2.55 9.94
N GLY A 115 2.29 2.96 9.11
CA GLY A 115 1.52 4.19 9.32
C GLY A 115 0.55 4.03 10.50
N ASN A 116 -0.15 2.91 10.54
CA ASN A 116 -1.10 2.48 11.59
C ASN A 116 -2.54 2.92 11.36
N GLY A 117 -3.00 4.00 11.96
CA GLY A 117 -4.39 4.42 11.90
C GLY A 117 -4.48 5.87 11.45
N GLY A 118 -5.52 6.21 10.70
CA GLY A 118 -5.66 7.53 10.12
C GLY A 118 -5.05 7.60 8.72
N ASP A 119 -5.19 8.77 8.09
CA ASP A 119 -4.74 9.00 6.72
C ASP A 119 -3.26 9.40 6.73
N ASP A 120 -2.36 8.46 6.45
CA ASP A 120 -0.92 8.63 6.58
C ASP A 120 -0.25 9.17 5.31
N VAL A 121 0.88 9.86 5.47
CA VAL A 121 1.76 10.26 4.36
C VAL A 121 3.15 9.66 4.55
N ILE A 122 3.49 8.69 3.72
CA ILE A 122 4.75 7.95 3.79
C ILE A 122 5.60 8.29 2.55
N VAL A 123 6.78 8.86 2.77
CA VAL A 123 7.74 9.23 1.72
C VAL A 123 9.03 8.42 1.90
N PHE A 124 9.34 7.56 0.93
CA PHE A 124 10.53 6.72 0.93
C PHE A 124 11.50 7.08 -0.22
N ASN A 125 12.54 7.82 0.15
CA ASN A 125 13.58 8.32 -0.76
C ASN A 125 14.96 7.72 -0.45
N SER A 126 15.02 6.64 0.34
CA SER A 126 16.26 5.96 0.69
C SER A 126 16.72 5.02 -0.42
N THR A 127 18.04 4.82 -0.60
CA THR A 127 18.53 3.92 -1.65
C THR A 127 18.32 2.43 -1.35
N GLY A 128 18.05 2.07 -0.10
CA GLY A 128 17.72 0.70 0.29
C GLY A 128 16.30 0.29 -0.13
N THR A 129 15.78 -0.78 0.46
CA THR A 129 14.43 -1.30 0.20
C THR A 129 13.46 -0.87 1.30
N ALA A 130 12.17 -0.78 1.00
CA ALA A 130 11.13 -0.59 2.00
C ALA A 130 10.17 -1.79 2.07
N SER A 131 9.70 -2.07 3.29
CA SER A 131 8.43 -2.75 3.55
C SER A 131 7.50 -1.74 4.22
N ILE A 132 6.45 -1.33 3.52
CA ILE A 132 5.54 -0.27 3.95
C ILE A 132 4.17 -0.89 4.19
N PHE A 133 3.63 -0.60 5.37
CA PHE A 133 2.25 -0.88 5.75
C PHE A 133 1.60 0.48 6.00
N GLY A 134 0.62 0.87 5.17
CA GLY A 134 -0.14 2.11 5.38
C GLY A 134 -0.92 1.99 6.68
N GLY A 135 -1.96 1.17 6.68
CA GLY A 135 -2.74 0.91 7.87
C GLY A 135 -4.22 1.01 7.58
N VAL A 136 -4.98 1.54 8.55
CA VAL A 136 -6.39 1.87 8.37
C VAL A 136 -6.48 3.35 8.05
N GLY A 137 -7.12 3.72 6.96
CA GLY A 137 -7.25 5.12 6.54
C GLY A 137 -6.95 5.24 5.06
N ASN A 138 -7.04 6.45 4.54
CA ASN A 138 -6.73 6.74 3.14
C ASN A 138 -5.29 7.25 3.05
N ASP A 139 -4.37 6.34 2.78
CA ASP A 139 -2.93 6.57 2.90
C ASP A 139 -2.31 7.06 1.61
N GLN A 140 -1.24 7.84 1.74
CA GLN A 140 -0.42 8.29 0.63
C GLN A 140 0.99 7.72 0.75
N VAL A 141 1.40 6.88 -0.20
CA VAL A 141 2.75 6.31 -0.26
C VAL A 141 3.50 6.84 -1.49
N ILE A 142 4.64 7.50 -1.26
CA ILE A 142 5.50 8.03 -2.32
C ILE A 142 6.88 7.40 -2.23
N ILE A 143 7.32 6.73 -3.30
CA ILE A 143 8.63 6.09 -3.40
C ILE A 143 9.40 6.71 -4.57
N THR A 144 10.66 7.12 -4.38
CA THR A 144 11.46 7.70 -5.47
C THR A 144 12.79 6.98 -5.73
N ASN A 145 13.01 5.84 -5.10
CA ASN A 145 14.25 5.09 -5.23
C ASN A 145 14.21 4.11 -6.42
N ASN A 146 15.33 3.46 -6.71
CA ASN A 146 15.42 2.45 -7.78
C ASN A 146 15.43 1.01 -7.24
N SER A 147 15.07 0.82 -5.98
CA SER A 147 15.15 -0.48 -5.30
C SER A 147 13.80 -1.19 -5.32
N ALA A 148 13.80 -2.51 -5.15
CA ALA A 148 12.56 -3.28 -5.02
C ALA A 148 11.94 -3.02 -3.65
N ASN A 149 10.70 -2.53 -3.63
CA ASN A 149 9.95 -2.25 -2.40
C ASN A 149 8.69 -3.11 -2.33
N GLN A 150 8.19 -3.32 -1.12
CA GLN A 150 6.93 -3.98 -0.85
C GLN A 150 6.00 -3.00 -0.14
N ILE A 151 4.78 -2.89 -0.63
CA ILE A 151 3.77 -1.98 -0.12
C ILE A 151 2.49 -2.78 0.11
N THR A 152 1.89 -2.58 1.27
CA THR A 152 0.53 -3.01 1.63
C THR A 152 -0.14 -1.77 2.17
N ALA A 153 -1.03 -1.15 1.41
CA ALA A 153 -1.61 0.12 1.82
C ALA A 153 -2.63 -0.11 2.94
N GLY A 154 -3.52 -1.11 2.81
CA GLY A 154 -4.43 -1.53 3.88
C GLY A 154 -5.87 -1.14 3.53
N PRO A 155 -6.80 -1.13 4.49
CA PRO A 155 -8.17 -0.73 4.21
C PRO A 155 -8.29 0.78 4.01
N GLY A 156 -8.83 1.21 2.88
CA GLY A 156 -9.08 2.62 2.58
C GLY A 156 -9.07 2.89 1.09
N ASP A 157 -9.24 4.17 0.73
CA ASP A 157 -8.99 4.65 -0.62
C ASP A 157 -7.55 5.19 -0.67
N ASP A 158 -6.58 4.40 -1.12
CA ASP A 158 -5.16 4.72 -1.01
C ASP A 158 -4.55 5.34 -2.27
N ALA A 159 -3.47 6.10 -2.09
CA ALA A 159 -2.73 6.76 -3.16
C ALA A 159 -1.26 6.35 -3.16
N ILE A 160 -0.87 5.49 -4.10
CA ILE A 160 0.48 4.93 -4.19
C ILE A 160 1.17 5.49 -5.44
N GLN A 161 2.27 6.23 -5.26
CA GLN A 161 3.11 6.73 -6.33
C GLN A 161 4.54 6.21 -6.22
N ILE A 162 4.99 5.46 -7.22
CA ILE A 162 6.35 4.95 -7.30
C ILE A 162 7.04 5.57 -8.51
N ASN A 163 8.08 6.36 -8.29
CA ASN A 163 8.94 6.97 -9.31
C ASN A 163 10.32 6.31 -9.25
N GLY A 164 10.44 5.11 -9.83
CA GLY A 164 11.58 4.24 -9.58
C GLY A 164 11.69 3.05 -10.53
N ASN A 165 12.91 2.60 -10.79
CA ASN A 165 13.16 1.43 -11.66
C ASN A 165 13.15 0.08 -10.94
N GLY A 166 12.80 0.05 -9.65
CA GLY A 166 12.75 -1.19 -8.88
C GLY A 166 11.58 -2.09 -9.29
N ASN A 167 11.72 -3.40 -9.05
CA ASN A 167 10.63 -4.35 -9.18
C ASN A 167 9.83 -4.33 -7.88
N ASN A 168 8.65 -3.70 -7.88
CA ASN A 168 7.87 -3.54 -6.66
C ASN A 168 6.74 -4.56 -6.57
N LEU A 169 6.36 -4.90 -5.34
CA LEU A 169 5.11 -5.58 -5.03
C LEU A 169 4.20 -4.58 -4.33
N VAL A 170 3.02 -4.36 -4.89
CA VAL A 170 2.02 -3.44 -4.35
C VAL A 170 0.75 -4.22 -4.08
N LEU A 171 0.25 -4.13 -2.86
CA LEU A 171 -1.09 -4.50 -2.47
C LEU A 171 -1.79 -3.19 -2.09
N GLY A 172 -2.94 -2.93 -2.72
CA GLY A 172 -3.91 -1.92 -2.29
C GLY A 172 -4.38 -2.25 -0.89
N GLY A 173 -5.31 -3.20 -0.80
CA GLY A 173 -5.76 -3.76 0.47
C GLY A 173 -4.76 -4.51 1.35
N SER A 174 -5.30 -5.09 2.43
CA SER A 174 -4.51 -5.70 3.52
C SER A 174 -3.82 -7.01 3.16
N THR A 175 -4.30 -7.69 2.11
CA THR A 175 -3.76 -8.98 1.64
C THR A 175 -3.82 -9.06 0.12
N ILE A 176 -3.32 -10.16 -0.47
CA ILE A 176 -3.42 -10.41 -1.92
C ILE A 176 -4.85 -10.70 -2.41
N THR A 177 -5.81 -10.84 -1.49
CA THR A 177 -7.23 -11.05 -1.82
C THR A 177 -8.06 -10.33 -0.78
N ASP A 178 -8.41 -9.09 -1.06
CA ASP A 178 -9.18 -8.25 -0.17
C ASP A 178 -10.39 -7.62 -0.88
N PRO A 179 -11.47 -8.36 -1.13
CA PRO A 179 -12.56 -7.91 -1.99
C PRO A 179 -13.44 -6.81 -1.37
N ASN A 180 -13.19 -6.40 -0.11
CA ASN A 180 -13.97 -5.36 0.58
C ASN A 180 -13.14 -4.11 0.87
N ASP A 181 -12.06 -3.94 0.13
CA ASP A 181 -11.19 -2.77 0.19
C ASP A 181 -11.82 -1.54 -0.49
N GLY A 182 -11.19 -0.37 -0.32
CA GLY A 182 -11.60 0.89 -0.92
C GLY A 182 -10.98 1.10 -2.31
N ALA A 183 -11.31 2.23 -2.96
CA ALA A 183 -10.87 2.51 -4.31
C ALA A 183 -9.49 3.16 -4.34
N ASP A 184 -8.53 2.50 -4.98
CA ASP A 184 -7.14 2.92 -4.97
C ASP A 184 -6.69 3.66 -6.21
N ARG A 185 -5.66 4.48 -6.03
CA ARG A 185 -4.91 5.12 -7.10
C ARG A 185 -3.44 4.71 -7.06
N ILE A 186 -3.06 3.84 -7.99
CA ILE A 186 -1.70 3.29 -8.08
C ILE A 186 -1.03 3.80 -9.36
N THR A 187 0.04 4.58 -9.22
CA THR A 187 0.84 5.10 -10.35
C THR A 187 2.30 4.68 -10.21
N ILE A 188 2.80 3.92 -11.19
CA ILE A 188 4.18 3.44 -11.20
C ILE A 188 4.90 3.95 -12.46
N VAL A 189 5.85 4.85 -12.23
CA VAL A 189 6.73 5.44 -13.22
C VAL A 189 8.11 4.78 -13.11
N GLY A 190 8.51 4.05 -14.14
CA GLY A 190 9.84 3.44 -14.23
C GLY A 190 9.83 2.12 -14.98
N ASN A 191 11.02 1.52 -15.11
CA ASN A 191 11.24 0.38 -15.98
C ASN A 191 11.29 -0.97 -15.25
N GLY A 192 10.96 -1.00 -13.96
CA GLY A 192 10.91 -2.23 -13.19
C GLY A 192 9.71 -3.09 -13.57
N ASN A 193 9.84 -4.41 -13.38
CA ASN A 193 8.74 -5.36 -13.55
C ASN A 193 7.99 -5.43 -12.21
N ASN A 194 6.79 -4.88 -12.17
CA ASN A 194 6.01 -4.78 -10.93
C ASN A 194 4.90 -5.82 -10.88
N VAL A 195 4.49 -6.16 -9.66
CA VAL A 195 3.28 -6.93 -9.40
C VAL A 195 2.36 -6.06 -8.56
N VAL A 196 1.14 -5.85 -9.05
CA VAL A 196 0.12 -5.02 -8.38
C VAL A 196 -1.12 -5.88 -8.14
N TYR A 197 -1.61 -5.86 -6.91
CA TYR A 197 -2.94 -6.33 -6.51
C TYR A 197 -3.69 -5.09 -6.00
N ALA A 198 -4.63 -4.56 -6.78
CA ALA A 198 -5.41 -3.39 -6.35
C ALA A 198 -6.55 -3.79 -5.40
N ASN A 199 -7.03 -5.03 -5.50
CA ASN A 199 -7.99 -5.67 -4.58
C ASN A 199 -9.45 -5.25 -4.81
N GLY A 200 -10.19 -4.88 -3.78
CA GLY A 200 -11.58 -4.45 -3.93
C GLY A 200 -11.63 -2.95 -4.15
N GLY A 201 -12.64 -2.43 -4.82
CA GLY A 201 -12.74 -0.98 -5.11
C GLY A 201 -12.77 -0.71 -6.61
N ASP A 202 -13.14 0.52 -6.99
CA ASP A 202 -13.08 0.95 -8.40
C ASP A 202 -11.71 1.61 -8.64
N ASP A 203 -10.71 0.82 -9.02
CA ASP A 203 -9.31 1.24 -8.95
C ASP A 203 -8.80 1.98 -10.19
N VAL A 204 -7.77 2.81 -10.01
CA VAL A 204 -7.03 3.45 -11.12
C VAL A 204 -5.56 3.07 -11.06
N ILE A 205 -5.12 2.30 -12.04
CA ILE A 205 -3.77 1.73 -12.10
C ILE A 205 -3.07 2.22 -13.38
N VAL A 206 -1.92 2.88 -13.24
CA VAL A 206 -1.19 3.47 -14.37
C VAL A 206 0.30 3.15 -14.32
N PHE A 207 0.82 2.61 -15.42
CA PHE A 207 2.25 2.44 -15.67
C PHE A 207 2.71 3.37 -16.80
N THR A 208 3.91 3.96 -16.69
CA THR A 208 4.45 4.84 -17.75
C THR A 208 5.88 4.50 -18.18
N GLY A 209 6.33 3.25 -17.99
CA GLY A 209 7.67 2.81 -18.36
C GLY A 209 7.70 1.46 -19.08
N THR A 210 8.90 0.91 -19.28
CA THR A 210 9.11 -0.26 -20.16
C THR A 210 9.08 -1.62 -19.45
N GLY A 211 8.78 -1.64 -18.15
CA GLY A 211 8.74 -2.88 -17.38
C GLY A 211 7.61 -3.79 -17.85
N ALA A 212 7.82 -5.11 -17.77
CA ALA A 212 6.77 -6.10 -17.97
C ALA A 212 6.07 -6.36 -16.62
N ASN A 213 4.87 -5.80 -16.47
CA ASN A 213 4.13 -5.79 -15.21
C ASN A 213 3.07 -6.89 -15.18
N THR A 214 2.72 -7.33 -13.98
CA THR A 214 1.54 -8.16 -13.74
C THR A 214 0.57 -7.39 -12.86
N VAL A 215 -0.66 -7.24 -13.35
CA VAL A 215 -1.69 -6.43 -12.68
C VAL A 215 -2.91 -7.28 -12.40
N PHE A 216 -3.29 -7.37 -11.14
CA PHE A 216 -4.58 -7.87 -10.69
C PHE A 216 -5.39 -6.66 -10.25
N GLY A 217 -6.42 -6.28 -11.01
CA GLY A 217 -7.34 -5.20 -10.64
C GLY A 217 -8.11 -5.62 -9.40
N GLY A 218 -9.01 -6.57 -9.57
CA GLY A 218 -9.66 -7.28 -8.49
C GLY A 218 -11.16 -7.16 -8.62
N VAL A 219 -11.87 -6.78 -7.55
CA VAL A 219 -13.34 -6.64 -7.60
C VAL A 219 -13.71 -5.17 -7.70
N GLY A 220 -14.33 -4.78 -8.80
CA GLY A 220 -14.81 -3.42 -9.02
C GLY A 220 -14.75 -3.04 -10.49
N ASN A 221 -14.94 -1.77 -10.79
CA ASN A 221 -14.86 -1.24 -12.15
C ASN A 221 -13.53 -0.51 -12.32
N ASP A 222 -12.51 -1.26 -12.70
CA ASP A 222 -11.14 -0.76 -12.70
C ASP A 222 -10.78 -0.05 -14.00
N ASN A 223 -9.89 0.95 -13.90
CA ASN A 223 -9.23 1.58 -15.03
C ASN A 223 -7.73 1.27 -15.00
N ILE A 224 -7.31 0.40 -15.92
CA ILE A 224 -5.96 -0.12 -15.96
C ILE A 224 -5.27 0.36 -17.24
N THR A 225 -4.17 1.09 -17.08
CA THR A 225 -3.29 1.50 -18.18
C THR A 225 -1.91 0.90 -17.99
N GLY A 226 -1.59 -0.08 -18.84
CA GLY A 226 -0.27 -0.69 -18.95
C GLY A 226 0.77 0.26 -19.54
N GLY A 227 2.02 -0.18 -19.49
CA GLY A 227 3.19 0.57 -19.90
C GLY A 227 3.58 0.28 -21.35
N SER A 228 4.87 0.31 -21.64
CA SER A 228 5.40 -0.09 -22.95
C SER A 228 6.08 -1.47 -22.93
N GLY A 229 5.97 -2.21 -21.81
CA GLY A 229 6.49 -3.55 -21.66
C GLY A 229 5.44 -4.59 -22.08
N ALA A 230 5.82 -5.87 -22.12
CA ALA A 230 4.84 -6.94 -22.33
C ALA A 230 4.11 -7.22 -21.01
N ASP A 231 2.95 -6.61 -20.83
CA ASP A 231 2.19 -6.63 -19.59
C ASP A 231 1.22 -7.82 -19.54
N ARG A 232 0.93 -8.31 -18.33
CA ARG A 232 -0.11 -9.31 -18.07
C ARG A 232 -1.17 -8.72 -17.15
N ILE A 233 -2.36 -8.50 -17.69
CA ILE A 233 -3.45 -7.78 -17.02
C ILE A 233 -4.61 -8.72 -16.75
N ILE A 234 -5.02 -8.79 -15.49
CA ILE A 234 -6.16 -9.54 -14.98
C ILE A 234 -7.05 -8.54 -14.25
N ALA A 235 -7.99 -7.92 -14.96
CA ALA A 235 -8.82 -6.87 -14.36
C ALA A 235 -9.76 -7.44 -13.28
N GLY A 236 -10.26 -8.67 -13.43
CA GLY A 236 -11.13 -9.29 -12.44
C GLY A 236 -12.61 -9.05 -12.70
N PRO A 237 -13.51 -9.39 -11.75
CA PRO A 237 -14.95 -9.17 -11.91
C PRO A 237 -15.32 -7.68 -11.90
N GLY A 238 -16.37 -7.32 -12.66
CA GLY A 238 -16.84 -5.94 -12.79
C GLY A 238 -16.66 -5.40 -14.21
N SER A 239 -16.90 -4.11 -14.41
CA SER A 239 -16.86 -3.49 -15.74
C SER A 239 -15.59 -2.66 -15.92
N ASN A 240 -14.56 -3.27 -16.49
CA ASN A 240 -13.21 -2.70 -16.50
C ASN A 240 -12.87 -2.01 -17.81
N VAL A 241 -12.04 -0.97 -17.75
CA VAL A 241 -11.43 -0.33 -18.91
C VAL A 241 -9.93 -0.60 -18.88
N ILE A 242 -9.43 -1.22 -19.93
CA ILE A 242 -8.06 -1.71 -20.00
C ILE A 242 -7.38 -1.15 -21.24
N THR A 243 -6.22 -0.53 -21.05
CA THR A 243 -5.29 -0.13 -22.11
C THR A 243 -4.01 -0.90 -21.87
N GLY A 244 -3.59 -1.78 -22.77
CA GLY A 244 -2.36 -2.58 -22.60
C GLY A 244 -1.10 -1.73 -22.75
N GLY A 245 -1.16 -0.74 -23.64
CA GLY A 245 -0.05 0.10 -24.02
C GLY A 245 0.71 -0.49 -25.22
N ALA A 246 2.02 -0.29 -25.24
CA ALA A 246 2.85 -0.91 -26.26
C ALA A 246 3.45 -2.19 -25.71
N GLY A 247 3.68 -3.20 -26.53
CA GLY A 247 4.19 -4.46 -26.04
C GLY A 247 3.47 -5.61 -26.71
N ALA A 248 3.73 -6.82 -26.21
CA ALA A 248 2.96 -7.99 -26.59
C ALA A 248 2.17 -8.43 -25.36
N ASP A 249 1.02 -7.81 -25.17
CA ASP A 249 0.31 -7.86 -23.90
C ASP A 249 -0.57 -9.11 -23.78
N ARG A 250 -0.91 -9.46 -22.54
CA ARG A 250 -1.78 -10.58 -22.21
C ARG A 250 -2.97 -10.08 -21.39
N PHE A 251 -4.13 -10.11 -22.00
CA PHE A 251 -5.40 -9.77 -21.37
C PHE A 251 -6.08 -11.06 -20.91
N VAL A 252 -6.18 -11.26 -19.60
CA VAL A 252 -6.66 -12.50 -19.01
C VAL A 252 -8.09 -12.30 -18.54
N HIS A 253 -9.00 -13.07 -19.12
CA HIS A 253 -10.39 -13.01 -18.72
C HIS A 253 -10.58 -13.61 -17.31
N SER A 254 -11.38 -12.93 -16.50
CA SER A 254 -11.88 -13.43 -15.22
C SER A 254 -13.38 -13.63 -15.26
N VAL A 255 -13.88 -14.65 -14.56
CA VAL A 255 -15.32 -14.94 -14.49
C VAL A 255 -16.06 -13.72 -13.93
N GLY A 256 -17.10 -13.28 -14.63
CA GLY A 256 -17.88 -12.09 -14.25
C GLY A 256 -17.30 -10.75 -14.70
N GLY A 257 -16.16 -10.75 -15.42
CA GLY A 257 -15.60 -9.55 -16.05
C GLY A 257 -16.37 -9.11 -17.29
N GLN A 258 -16.60 -7.80 -17.39
CA GLN A 258 -17.16 -7.09 -18.53
C GLN A 258 -16.14 -6.04 -18.99
N ASP A 259 -15.14 -6.47 -19.73
CA ASP A 259 -13.94 -5.67 -19.98
C ASP A 259 -14.03 -4.94 -21.32
N ILE A 260 -13.53 -3.71 -21.37
CA ILE A 260 -13.30 -2.95 -22.61
C ILE A 260 -11.79 -2.80 -22.76
N ILE A 261 -11.22 -3.42 -23.79
CA ILE A 261 -9.82 -3.24 -24.17
C ILE A 261 -9.75 -2.16 -25.25
N THR A 262 -9.02 -1.08 -24.98
CA THR A 262 -9.07 0.16 -25.78
C THR A 262 -8.07 0.18 -26.95
N ASP A 263 -7.01 -0.62 -26.90
CA ASP A 263 -5.85 -0.52 -27.81
C ASP A 263 -5.32 -1.86 -28.35
N PHE A 264 -6.09 -2.94 -28.25
CA PHE A 264 -5.68 -4.29 -28.66
C PHE A 264 -5.02 -4.32 -30.05
N ASN A 265 -3.78 -4.81 -30.10
CA ASN A 265 -2.96 -4.85 -31.31
C ASN A 265 -2.33 -6.23 -31.54
N PHE A 266 -2.99 -7.03 -32.39
CA PHE A 266 -2.49 -8.35 -32.78
C PHE A 266 -1.08 -8.33 -33.41
N ALA A 267 -0.75 -7.28 -34.16
CA ALA A 267 0.54 -7.16 -34.83
C ALA A 267 1.68 -6.85 -33.85
N ALA A 268 1.38 -6.19 -32.72
CA ALA A 268 2.33 -5.98 -31.63
C ALA A 268 2.59 -7.27 -30.82
N GLY A 269 1.64 -8.21 -30.85
CA GLY A 269 1.76 -9.52 -30.23
C GLY A 269 0.76 -9.77 -29.11
N ASP A 270 -0.25 -8.91 -28.97
CA ASP A 270 -1.27 -9.01 -27.94
C ASP A 270 -2.10 -10.27 -28.07
N ARG A 271 -2.45 -10.86 -26.94
CA ARG A 271 -3.30 -12.06 -26.88
C ARG A 271 -4.29 -11.99 -25.74
N ILE A 272 -5.41 -12.67 -25.94
CA ILE A 272 -6.46 -12.84 -24.94
C ILE A 272 -6.37 -14.27 -24.38
N GLU A 273 -6.33 -14.39 -23.06
CA GLU A 273 -6.33 -15.66 -22.34
C GLU A 273 -7.74 -15.93 -21.78
N LEU A 274 -8.45 -16.92 -22.36
CA LEU A 274 -9.82 -17.28 -21.93
C LEU A 274 -9.90 -18.46 -20.97
N GLY A 275 -8.77 -19.09 -20.62
CA GLY A 275 -8.75 -20.28 -19.77
C GLY A 275 -9.54 -21.47 -20.32
N GLY A 276 -9.66 -21.58 -21.65
CA GLY A 276 -10.41 -22.65 -22.32
C GLY A 276 -11.94 -22.51 -22.29
N GLN A 277 -12.47 -21.37 -21.84
CA GLN A 277 -13.92 -21.12 -21.87
C GLN A 277 -14.45 -21.04 -23.31
N PRO A 278 -15.67 -21.55 -23.59
CA PRO A 278 -16.29 -21.38 -24.89
C PRO A 278 -16.57 -19.90 -25.14
N TYR A 279 -16.46 -19.48 -26.40
CA TYR A 279 -16.66 -18.09 -26.79
C TYR A 279 -17.43 -17.97 -28.11
N ALA A 280 -18.02 -16.79 -28.32
CA ALA A 280 -18.63 -16.39 -29.59
C ALA A 280 -18.32 -14.92 -29.88
N PHE A 281 -18.08 -14.59 -31.15
CA PHE A 281 -17.94 -13.20 -31.58
C PHE A 281 -19.30 -12.60 -31.93
N THR A 282 -19.50 -11.36 -31.51
CA THR A 282 -20.58 -10.49 -31.98
C THR A 282 -20.03 -9.10 -32.28
N GLN A 283 -20.85 -8.26 -32.92
CA GLN A 283 -20.54 -6.86 -33.13
C GLN A 283 -21.43 -5.99 -32.23
N THR A 284 -20.83 -5.02 -31.57
CA THR A 284 -21.56 -3.97 -30.86
C THR A 284 -22.22 -3.00 -31.86
N SER A 285 -23.20 -2.20 -31.41
CA SER A 285 -23.85 -1.19 -32.25
C SER A 285 -22.87 -0.18 -32.85
N ASP A 286 -21.76 0.07 -32.14
CA ASP A 286 -20.76 1.07 -32.50
C ASP A 286 -19.64 0.47 -33.35
N GLY A 287 -19.79 -0.79 -33.79
CA GLY A 287 -18.90 -1.46 -34.73
C GLY A 287 -17.76 -2.25 -34.10
N ASN A 288 -17.55 -2.14 -32.78
CA ASN A 288 -16.52 -2.90 -32.04
C ASN A 288 -16.83 -4.40 -32.00
N THR A 289 -15.80 -5.21 -31.84
CA THR A 289 -15.95 -6.65 -31.61
C THR A 289 -16.22 -6.91 -30.14
N ALA A 290 -17.26 -7.67 -29.84
CA ALA A 290 -17.49 -8.22 -28.53
C ALA A 290 -17.29 -9.75 -28.56
N ILE A 291 -16.53 -10.25 -27.59
CA ILE A 291 -16.28 -11.66 -27.34
C ILE A 291 -17.17 -12.05 -26.17
N LEU A 292 -18.23 -12.80 -26.46
CA LEU A 292 -19.11 -13.38 -25.46
C LEU A 292 -18.46 -14.65 -24.95
N ILE A 293 -18.17 -14.71 -23.66
CA ILE A 293 -17.45 -15.80 -23.01
C ILE A 293 -18.45 -16.55 -22.13
N GLY A 294 -18.29 -17.86 -22.02
CA GLY A 294 -19.13 -18.71 -21.17
C GLY A 294 -19.38 -18.12 -19.77
N GLN A 295 -20.50 -18.49 -19.14
CA GLN A 295 -20.93 -17.97 -17.83
C GLN A 295 -21.17 -16.44 -17.77
N GLY A 296 -21.24 -15.74 -18.91
CA GLY A 296 -21.69 -14.34 -18.99
C GLY A 296 -20.58 -13.29 -19.02
N GLY A 297 -19.31 -13.70 -19.16
CA GLY A 297 -18.20 -12.78 -19.37
C GLY A 297 -18.25 -12.11 -20.74
N VAL A 298 -17.79 -10.86 -20.83
CA VAL A 298 -17.72 -10.12 -22.09
C VAL A 298 -16.39 -9.39 -22.18
N ILE A 299 -15.73 -9.47 -23.32
CA ILE A 299 -14.60 -8.59 -23.68
C ILE A 299 -14.97 -7.82 -24.93
N VAL A 300 -14.91 -6.49 -24.88
CA VAL A 300 -15.07 -5.60 -26.03
C VAL A 300 -13.70 -5.12 -26.49
N LEU A 301 -13.35 -5.35 -27.75
CA LEU A 301 -12.16 -4.81 -28.38
C LEU A 301 -12.54 -3.53 -29.13
N GLN A 302 -12.22 -2.39 -28.54
CA GLN A 302 -12.56 -1.08 -29.09
C GLN A 302 -11.81 -0.83 -30.40
N GLY A 303 -12.51 -0.30 -31.40
CA GLY A 303 -11.93 0.03 -32.71
C GLY A 303 -11.63 -1.19 -33.61
N ILE A 304 -11.87 -2.41 -33.14
CA ILE A 304 -11.61 -3.64 -33.89
C ILE A 304 -12.92 -4.21 -34.44
N THR A 305 -13.01 -4.42 -35.75
CA THR A 305 -14.18 -5.05 -36.38
C THR A 305 -14.07 -6.58 -36.38
N PRO A 306 -15.16 -7.35 -36.23
CA PRO A 306 -15.05 -8.82 -36.11
C PRO A 306 -14.41 -9.50 -37.33
N GLY A 307 -14.62 -8.95 -38.53
CA GLY A 307 -14.05 -9.49 -39.77
C GLY A 307 -12.52 -9.38 -39.89
N THR A 308 -11.87 -8.61 -39.02
CA THR A 308 -10.40 -8.49 -39.00
C THR A 308 -9.73 -9.44 -38.01
N LEU A 309 -10.50 -10.21 -37.25
CA LEU A 309 -9.99 -11.14 -36.24
C LEU A 309 -9.90 -12.57 -36.79
N THR A 310 -8.79 -13.25 -36.51
CA THR A 310 -8.62 -14.70 -36.69
C THR A 310 -8.61 -15.38 -35.32
N ALA A 311 -8.68 -16.72 -35.28
CA ALA A 311 -8.55 -17.47 -34.03
C ALA A 311 -7.17 -17.32 -33.35
N ASP A 312 -6.19 -16.71 -34.03
CA ASP A 312 -4.82 -16.54 -33.52
C ASP A 312 -4.69 -15.46 -32.44
N ILE A 313 -5.76 -14.69 -32.17
CA ILE A 313 -5.78 -13.68 -31.10
C ILE A 313 -5.78 -14.27 -29.69
N PHE A 314 -6.06 -15.56 -29.56
CA PHE A 314 -6.03 -16.26 -28.28
C PHE A 314 -4.65 -16.89 -28.05
N ALA A 315 -4.24 -16.96 -26.78
CA ALA A 315 -3.03 -17.67 -26.34
C ALA A 315 -3.34 -19.13 -25.95
#